data_AF-A0A382I7T7-F1
#
_entry.id   AF-A0A382I7T7-F1
#
_cell.length_a   1.000
_cell.length_b   1.000
_cell.length_c   1.000
_cell.angle_alpha   90.00
_cell.angle_beta   90.00
_cell.angle_gamma   90.00
#
_symmetry.space_group_name_H-M   'P 1'
#
loop_
_entity.id
_entity.type
_entity.pdbx_description
1 polymer ?
#
loop_
_entity_poly.entity_id
_entity_poly.type
_entity_poly.pdbx_seq_one_letter_code
_entity_poly.pdbx_strand_id
1 'polypeptide(L)'
;REALMATDAIPGDLDRLFPICTPGASDSAGFDEALELLTMGGYSLPEAILMMIPEPWENHGEMSDQRRAFYQYHASLMEPWDGPASIAFTDGTVMGAVLDRNGLRPSRYWVTADDLVVMASEVGVVEVPTSEVVEKGRLQPGRMFLIDTAEGRIIRDDEIKDGMASGRPYRKWLDQNLVHLDDLPLYDCPTIGESALLEHQQVYGYTHEALKVLLAPMARDGKGAIGSMGTDTPVAVLSNQPRPLYDYFQQLFAQVTNPPLDAMREELITALGTTVGAEGNLLAPGPESCHQIHLPHPVLTEGQMASIIGLGDDSVTAGPSRFSVRVLDGRYEVARGARGLTEALDRLRSEASDSIDDGITMLVLSDRSPTAAMAPIPSLLATGAVHHHLIREKTRARVGLLVESGDAREVHHVGLLLGYGASAVCPYLAFASVDAMVAEGMYGLSPDLTAE
;
A
#
# COMPACT_ATOMS: atom_id res chain seq x y z
N ARG A 1 8.05 -9.44 6.47
CA ARG A 1 9.24 -9.59 5.59
C ARG A 1 10.23 -10.62 6.11
N GLU A 2 10.57 -10.63 7.41
CA GLU A 2 11.49 -11.60 8.05
C GLU A 2 11.35 -13.05 7.55
N ALA A 3 10.13 -13.52 7.37
CA ALA A 3 9.82 -14.87 6.90
C ALA A 3 10.42 -15.28 5.55
N LEU A 4 10.68 -14.31 4.66
CA LEU A 4 11.20 -14.54 3.32
C LEU A 4 12.70 -14.26 3.23
N MET A 5 13.30 -13.72 4.29
CA MET A 5 14.69 -13.26 4.26
C MET A 5 15.64 -14.45 4.27
N ALA A 6 16.49 -14.50 3.25
CA ALA A 6 17.60 -15.44 3.17
C ALA A 6 18.78 -14.74 2.48
N THR A 7 19.99 -14.87 3.02
CA THR A 7 21.19 -14.33 2.39
C THR A 7 22.42 -15.08 2.86
N ASP A 8 23.40 -15.21 1.98
CA ASP A 8 24.73 -15.73 2.32
C ASP A 8 25.66 -14.62 2.84
N ALA A 9 25.25 -13.34 2.74
CA ALA A 9 26.06 -12.19 3.16
C ALA A 9 26.21 -12.10 4.69
N ILE A 10 25.21 -12.58 5.43
CA ILE A 10 25.19 -12.60 6.90
C ILE A 10 25.43 -14.03 7.37
N PRO A 11 26.57 -14.34 8.00
CA PRO A 11 26.86 -15.71 8.43
C PRO A 11 25.93 -16.21 9.54
N GLY A 12 25.64 -17.50 9.46
CA GLY A 12 24.82 -18.23 10.44
C GLY A 12 23.33 -18.19 10.12
N ASP A 13 22.54 -18.65 11.07
CA ASP A 13 21.08 -18.60 10.97
C ASP A 13 20.59 -17.16 11.17
N LEU A 14 19.79 -16.64 10.23
CA LEU A 14 19.19 -15.31 10.33
C LEU A 14 18.15 -15.22 11.43
N ASP A 15 17.51 -16.34 11.80
CA ASP A 15 16.48 -16.37 12.86
C ASP A 15 17.01 -15.83 14.20
N ARG A 16 18.33 -15.86 14.43
CA ARG A 16 18.98 -15.29 15.62
C ARG A 16 18.85 -13.77 15.73
N LEU A 17 18.58 -13.08 14.62
CA LEU A 17 18.44 -11.63 14.55
C LEU A 17 16.99 -11.20 14.77
N PHE A 18 16.02 -12.12 14.73
CA PHE A 18 14.61 -11.77 14.82
C PHE A 18 14.14 -11.55 16.27
N PRO A 19 13.25 -10.56 16.50
CA PRO A 19 12.74 -9.59 15.54
C PRO A 19 13.80 -8.54 15.17
N ILE A 20 13.90 -8.17 13.89
CA ILE A 20 14.86 -7.15 13.41
C ILE A 20 14.54 -5.80 14.05
N CYS A 21 13.28 -5.39 13.99
CA CYS A 21 12.83 -4.16 14.63
C CYS A 21 12.51 -4.45 16.10
N THR A 22 13.25 -3.84 17.02
CA THR A 22 13.12 -4.10 18.45
C THR A 22 11.75 -3.67 18.98
N PRO A 23 10.94 -4.57 19.58
CA PRO A 23 9.64 -4.21 20.13
C PRO A 23 9.73 -3.12 21.21
N GLY A 24 9.03 -2.01 20.98
CA GLY A 24 9.00 -0.87 21.91
C GLY A 24 10.17 0.12 21.76
N ALA A 25 11.06 -0.09 20.79
CA ALA A 25 12.07 0.92 20.41
C ALA A 25 11.42 2.11 19.69
N SER A 26 12.19 3.20 19.53
CA SER A 26 11.72 4.36 18.76
C SER A 26 11.63 4.04 17.27
N ASP A 27 10.87 4.85 16.55
CA ASP A 27 10.83 4.85 15.08
C ASP A 27 12.22 4.93 14.44
N SER A 28 13.08 5.80 14.98
CA SER A 28 14.44 6.02 14.51
C SER A 28 15.33 4.81 14.74
N ALA A 29 15.14 4.09 15.85
CA ALA A 29 15.85 2.84 16.13
C ALA A 29 15.41 1.74 15.16
N GLY A 30 14.10 1.59 14.91
CA GLY A 30 13.59 0.63 13.93
C GLY A 30 14.08 0.91 12.50
N PHE A 31 14.20 2.19 12.14
CA PHE A 31 14.79 2.59 10.86
C PHE A 31 16.27 2.20 10.76
N ASP A 32 17.05 2.48 11.80
CA ASP A 32 18.48 2.14 11.87
C ASP A 32 18.70 0.61 11.80
N GLU A 33 17.93 -0.17 12.56
CA GLU A 33 17.97 -1.64 12.56
C GLU A 33 17.65 -2.23 11.19
N ALA A 34 16.64 -1.69 10.50
CA ALA A 34 16.30 -2.10 9.14
C ALA A 34 17.38 -1.71 8.12
N LEU A 35 17.95 -0.51 8.25
CA LEU A 35 19.03 -0.02 7.38
C LEU A 35 20.31 -0.85 7.56
N GLU A 36 20.67 -1.17 8.80
CA GLU A 36 21.82 -2.03 9.12
C GLU A 36 21.63 -3.42 8.49
N LEU A 37 20.43 -4.01 8.62
CA LEU A 37 20.14 -5.30 7.98
C LEU A 37 20.31 -5.25 6.46
N LEU A 38 19.80 -4.22 5.80
CA LEU A 38 19.90 -4.07 4.34
C LEU A 38 21.36 -3.93 3.90
N THR A 39 22.13 -3.09 4.58
CA THR A 39 23.54 -2.88 4.26
C THR A 39 24.38 -4.13 4.50
N MET A 40 24.19 -4.81 5.64
CA MET A 40 24.80 -6.11 5.90
C MET A 40 24.35 -7.21 4.94
N GLY A 41 23.13 -7.09 4.40
CA GLY A 41 22.55 -7.96 3.38
C GLY A 41 23.14 -7.78 1.99
N GLY A 42 23.97 -6.75 1.76
CA GLY A 42 24.69 -6.52 0.51
C GLY A 42 24.23 -5.30 -0.30
N TYR A 43 23.26 -4.54 0.19
CA TYR A 43 22.93 -3.23 -0.41
C TYR A 43 24.03 -2.22 -0.09
N SER A 44 24.34 -1.34 -1.05
CA SER A 44 25.14 -0.15 -0.69
C SER A 44 24.32 0.76 0.24
N LEU A 45 24.97 1.47 1.16
CA LEU A 45 24.29 2.38 2.08
C LEU A 45 23.40 3.41 1.35
N PRO A 46 23.85 4.05 0.24
CA PRO A 46 22.99 4.95 -0.54
C PRO A 46 21.79 4.24 -1.20
N GLU A 47 21.96 3.01 -1.71
CA GLU A 47 20.86 2.22 -2.32
C GLU A 47 19.80 1.88 -1.27
N ALA A 48 20.22 1.42 -0.08
CA ALA A 48 19.30 1.11 1.02
C ALA A 48 18.53 2.36 1.48
N ILE A 49 19.21 3.51 1.62
CA ILE A 49 18.55 4.78 1.93
C ILE A 49 17.53 5.18 0.85
N LEU A 50 17.89 5.09 -0.44
CA LEU A 50 16.97 5.44 -1.54
C LEU A 50 15.80 4.46 -1.69
N MET A 51 15.95 3.22 -1.24
CA MET A 51 14.85 2.25 -1.17
C MET A 51 13.90 2.56 0.00
N MET A 52 14.43 2.88 1.18
CA MET A 52 13.62 3.20 2.37
C MET A 52 12.97 4.58 2.29
N ILE A 53 13.67 5.58 1.75
CA ILE A 53 13.22 6.97 1.57
C ILE A 53 13.35 7.35 0.09
N PRO A 54 12.48 6.80 -0.78
CA PRO A 54 12.50 7.13 -2.20
C PRO A 54 12.06 8.56 -2.45
N GLU A 55 12.61 9.19 -3.48
CA GLU A 55 12.09 10.45 -3.98
C GLU A 55 10.72 10.23 -4.67
N PRO A 56 9.82 11.24 -4.67
CA PRO A 56 8.58 11.17 -5.44
C PRO A 56 8.83 10.88 -6.92
N TRP A 57 8.39 9.72 -7.41
CA TRP A 57 8.75 9.24 -8.75
C TRP A 57 7.54 8.98 -9.67
N GLU A 58 6.38 8.61 -9.14
CA GLU A 58 5.20 8.20 -9.92
C GLU A 58 4.68 9.35 -10.80
N ASN A 59 4.47 10.51 -10.20
CA ASN A 59 3.93 11.69 -10.88
C ASN A 59 5.05 12.61 -11.43
N HIS A 60 6.31 12.21 -11.34
CA HIS A 60 7.46 13.05 -11.74
C HIS A 60 7.70 12.99 -13.26
N GLY A 61 7.06 13.90 -13.99
CA GLY A 61 7.09 13.96 -15.46
C GLY A 61 8.48 14.17 -16.09
N GLU A 62 9.41 14.81 -15.39
CA GLU A 62 10.77 15.10 -15.89
C GLU A 62 11.81 14.02 -15.51
N MET A 63 11.41 12.96 -14.81
CA MET A 63 12.33 11.91 -14.37
C MET A 63 12.71 11.03 -15.56
N SER A 64 13.99 10.68 -15.68
CA SER A 64 14.42 9.74 -16.72
C SER A 64 13.77 8.37 -16.54
N ASP A 65 13.48 7.68 -17.64
CA ASP A 65 12.84 6.35 -17.61
C ASP A 65 13.64 5.32 -16.82
N GLN A 66 14.97 5.47 -16.80
CA GLN A 66 15.89 4.60 -16.08
C GLN A 66 15.80 4.83 -14.56
N ARG A 67 15.75 6.08 -14.11
CA ARG A 67 15.58 6.44 -12.69
C ARG A 67 14.17 6.07 -12.21
N ARG A 68 13.15 6.27 -13.05
CA ARG A 68 11.79 5.79 -12.75
C ARG A 68 11.73 4.27 -12.60
N ALA A 69 12.41 3.53 -13.48
CA ALA A 69 12.48 2.07 -13.38
C ALA A 69 13.17 1.60 -12.10
N PHE A 70 14.22 2.31 -11.65
CA PHE A 70 14.88 2.03 -10.38
C PHE A 70 13.90 2.12 -9.21
N TYR A 71 13.16 3.21 -9.07
CA TYR A 71 12.21 3.36 -7.96
C TYR A 71 11.01 2.42 -8.08
N GLN A 72 10.46 2.22 -9.27
CA GLN A 72 9.34 1.31 -9.49
C GLN A 72 9.69 -0.14 -9.11
N TYR A 73 10.92 -0.58 -9.39
CA TYR A 73 11.41 -1.88 -8.97
C TYR A 73 11.53 -1.97 -7.43
N HIS A 74 12.11 -0.96 -6.79
CA HIS A 74 12.26 -0.95 -5.33
C HIS A 74 10.92 -0.79 -4.59
N ALA A 75 9.93 -0.12 -5.18
CA ALA A 75 8.57 -0.05 -4.65
C ALA A 75 7.87 -1.41 -4.58
N SER A 76 8.27 -2.37 -5.44
CA SER A 76 7.80 -3.77 -5.36
C SER A 76 8.46 -4.55 -4.21
N LEU A 77 9.61 -4.06 -3.73
CA LEU A 77 10.40 -4.69 -2.67
C LEU A 77 10.09 -4.16 -1.29
N MET A 78 9.90 -2.85 -1.13
CA MET A 78 9.78 -2.19 0.16
C MET A 78 8.86 -0.98 0.08
N GLU A 79 7.94 -0.91 1.03
CA GLU A 79 7.14 0.27 1.28
C GLU A 79 7.99 1.41 1.85
N PRO A 80 7.73 2.67 1.46
CA PRO A 80 8.48 3.80 1.98
C PRO A 80 8.32 3.99 3.49
N TRP A 81 9.42 4.32 4.16
CA TRP A 81 9.43 4.76 5.55
C TRP A 81 9.20 6.27 5.59
N ASP A 82 7.92 6.65 5.61
CA ASP A 82 7.50 8.04 5.46
C ASP A 82 7.33 8.78 6.81
N GLY A 83 7.35 10.11 6.74
CA GLY A 83 7.26 11.02 7.87
C GLY A 83 8.33 12.12 7.82
N PRO A 84 8.17 13.22 8.58
CA PRO A 84 9.16 14.30 8.59
C PRO A 84 10.53 13.81 9.04
N ALA A 85 11.51 13.83 8.14
CA ALA A 85 12.82 13.25 8.42
C ALA A 85 13.97 14.10 7.83
N SER A 86 15.04 14.20 8.62
CA SER A 86 16.35 14.66 8.16
C SER A 86 17.36 13.66 8.71
N ILE A 87 17.71 12.68 7.88
CA ILE A 87 18.54 11.56 8.30
C ILE A 87 19.98 11.85 7.89
N ALA A 88 20.90 11.72 8.85
CA ALA A 88 22.33 11.63 8.60
C ALA A 88 22.76 10.19 8.84
N PHE A 89 23.58 9.65 7.94
CA PHE A 89 23.97 8.23 7.94
C PHE A 89 25.45 8.08 7.59
N THR A 90 26.06 6.99 8.04
CA THR A 90 27.45 6.64 7.70
C THR A 90 27.72 5.16 7.96
N ASP A 91 28.60 4.56 7.14
CA ASP A 91 29.21 3.23 7.39
C ASP A 91 30.69 3.34 7.82
N GLY A 92 31.15 4.57 8.12
CA GLY A 92 32.53 4.88 8.43
C GLY A 92 33.42 5.18 7.22
N THR A 93 33.00 4.85 6.00
CA THR A 93 33.71 5.20 4.74
C THR A 93 32.96 6.29 3.98
N VAL A 94 31.65 6.12 3.82
CA VAL A 94 30.77 7.15 3.28
C VAL A 94 29.96 7.78 4.39
N MET A 95 29.65 9.05 4.24
CA MET A 95 28.72 9.77 5.11
C MET A 95 27.78 10.61 4.27
N GLY A 96 26.52 10.70 4.67
CA GLY A 96 25.55 11.44 3.89
C GLY A 96 24.36 11.88 4.69
N ALA A 97 23.49 12.60 4.01
CA ALA A 97 22.20 12.97 4.53
C ALA A 97 21.13 12.94 3.43
N VAL A 98 19.91 12.68 3.87
CA VAL A 98 18.70 12.74 3.03
C VAL A 98 17.57 13.39 3.83
N LEU A 99 16.66 14.05 3.12
CA LEU A 99 15.39 14.49 3.68
C LEU A 99 14.29 13.52 3.30
N ASP A 100 13.20 13.54 4.05
CA ASP A 100 11.95 12.93 3.59
C ASP A 100 11.52 13.49 2.23
N ARG A 101 10.61 12.76 1.57
CA ARG A 101 10.08 13.09 0.24
C ARG A 101 9.52 14.51 0.10
N ASN A 102 9.11 15.12 1.22
CA ASN A 102 8.49 16.45 1.27
C ASN A 102 9.44 17.52 1.81
N GLY A 103 10.59 17.12 2.37
CA GLY A 103 11.57 18.00 3.02
C GLY A 103 10.97 18.78 4.18
N LEU A 104 10.24 18.10 5.07
CA LEU A 104 9.54 18.70 6.20
C LEU A 104 10.49 19.11 7.34
N ARG A 105 11.76 18.70 7.27
CA ARG A 105 12.80 19.07 8.23
C ARG A 105 13.89 19.95 7.59
N PRO A 106 14.40 20.97 8.29
CA PRO A 106 15.48 21.78 7.77
C PRO A 106 16.81 21.02 7.88
N SER A 107 17.63 21.11 6.83
CA SER A 107 19.04 20.72 6.87
C SER A 107 19.88 21.61 5.97
N ARG A 108 20.94 22.18 6.53
CA ARG A 108 21.82 23.20 5.94
C ARG A 108 23.26 22.73 6.05
N TYR A 109 24.05 22.98 5.01
CA TYR A 109 25.47 22.63 5.02
C TYR A 109 26.35 23.75 4.50
N TRP A 110 27.57 23.83 5.05
CA TRP A 110 28.67 24.67 4.58
C TRP A 110 29.84 23.78 4.19
N VAL A 111 30.53 24.15 3.11
CA VAL A 111 31.80 23.56 2.69
C VAL A 111 32.85 24.65 2.78
N THR A 112 33.96 24.38 3.43
CA THR A 112 35.08 25.32 3.59
C THR A 112 36.20 25.04 2.60
N ALA A 113 37.16 25.97 2.49
CA ALA A 113 38.30 25.88 1.60
C ALA A 113 39.34 24.81 2.01
N ASP A 114 39.28 24.33 3.25
CA ASP A 114 40.07 23.21 3.79
C ASP A 114 39.28 21.88 3.79
N ASP A 115 38.25 21.79 2.95
CA ASP A 115 37.41 20.59 2.72
C ASP A 115 36.60 20.12 3.95
N LEU A 116 36.45 20.95 4.99
CA LEU A 116 35.54 20.68 6.09
C LEU A 116 34.08 20.91 5.64
N VAL A 117 33.24 19.91 5.89
CA VAL A 117 31.80 20.00 5.69
C VAL A 117 31.11 20.06 7.04
N VAL A 118 30.32 21.11 7.27
CA VAL A 118 29.49 21.27 8.47
C VAL A 118 28.03 21.20 8.06
N MET A 119 27.29 20.23 8.58
CA MET A 119 25.85 20.08 8.35
C MET A 119 25.07 20.12 9.67
N ALA A 120 23.98 20.86 9.69
CA ALA A 120 23.09 20.95 10.83
C ALA A 120 21.67 21.36 10.43
N SER A 121 20.72 21.19 11.34
CA SER A 121 19.33 21.64 11.13
C SER A 121 19.20 23.15 11.01
N GLU A 122 20.16 23.91 11.58
CA GLU A 122 20.17 25.36 11.57
C GLU A 122 21.55 25.90 11.17
N VAL A 123 21.59 27.15 10.71
CA VAL A 123 22.85 27.85 10.42
C VAL A 123 23.40 28.51 11.68
N GLY A 124 24.72 28.60 11.82
CA GLY A 124 25.37 29.28 12.95
C GLY A 124 25.55 28.42 14.20
N VAL A 125 25.40 27.10 14.08
CA VAL A 125 25.70 26.15 15.17
C VAL A 125 27.20 26.02 15.47
N VAL A 126 28.04 26.34 14.50
CA VAL A 126 29.52 26.32 14.59
C VAL A 126 30.03 27.63 14.00
N GLU A 127 31.01 28.23 14.67
CA GLU A 127 31.69 29.44 14.20
C GLU A 127 32.70 29.08 13.11
N VAL A 128 32.41 29.48 11.87
CA VAL A 128 33.31 29.30 10.71
C VAL A 128 33.56 30.67 10.08
N PRO A 129 34.82 31.10 9.90
CA PRO A 129 35.14 32.36 9.24
C PRO A 129 34.50 32.43 7.85
N THR A 130 33.75 33.50 7.57
CA THR A 130 33.04 33.62 6.28
C THR A 130 33.99 33.64 5.07
N SER A 131 35.24 34.07 5.26
CA SER A 131 36.29 34.02 4.24
C SER A 131 36.72 32.60 3.85
N GLU A 132 36.46 31.61 4.69
CA GLU A 132 36.83 30.21 4.46
C GLU A 132 35.71 29.41 3.82
N VAL A 133 34.47 29.92 3.76
CA VAL A 133 33.32 29.18 3.20
C VAL A 133 33.29 29.28 1.67
N VAL A 134 33.39 28.15 0.99
CA VAL A 134 33.36 28.05 -0.48
C VAL A 134 31.98 27.68 -1.03
N GLU A 135 31.19 26.89 -0.30
CA GLU A 135 29.82 26.51 -0.69
C GLU A 135 28.87 26.64 0.52
N LYS A 136 27.67 27.18 0.30
CA LYS A 136 26.57 27.17 1.27
C LYS A 136 25.34 26.58 0.61
N GLY A 137 24.81 25.53 1.18
CA GLY A 137 23.67 24.81 0.62
C GLY A 137 22.60 24.44 1.65
N ARG A 138 21.56 23.82 1.14
CA ARG A 138 20.50 23.16 1.91
C ARG A 138 20.18 21.84 1.24
N LEU A 139 19.83 20.82 2.02
CA LEU A 139 19.21 19.64 1.41
C LEU A 139 17.85 20.02 0.83
N GLN A 140 17.51 19.35 -0.27
CA GLN A 140 16.25 19.51 -0.98
C GLN A 140 15.49 18.18 -0.91
N PRO A 141 14.15 18.21 -0.87
CA PRO A 141 13.35 17.00 -0.93
C PRO A 141 13.78 16.13 -2.11
N GLY A 142 13.86 14.82 -1.89
CA GLY A 142 14.28 13.86 -2.91
C GLY A 142 15.77 13.85 -3.25
N ARG A 143 16.60 14.77 -2.75
CA ARG A 143 18.05 14.80 -3.05
C ARG A 143 18.88 14.23 -1.90
N MET A 144 19.92 13.48 -2.26
CA MET A 144 20.93 12.95 -1.35
C MET A 144 22.19 13.83 -1.39
N PHE A 145 22.73 14.13 -0.21
CA PHE A 145 24.07 14.68 -0.06
C PHE A 145 25.00 13.57 0.43
N LEU A 146 26.08 13.27 -0.29
CA LEU A 146 26.98 12.17 0.03
C LEU A 146 28.44 12.61 -0.07
N ILE A 147 29.24 12.21 0.91
CA ILE A 147 30.70 12.36 0.94
C ILE A 147 31.30 10.97 0.98
N ASP A 148 32.22 10.71 0.07
CA ASP A 148 33.06 9.52 0.10
C ASP A 148 34.44 9.91 0.61
N THR A 149 34.82 9.40 1.78
CA THR A 149 36.11 9.71 2.39
C THR A 149 37.28 8.90 1.81
N ALA A 150 37.00 7.79 1.14
CA ALA A 150 38.00 7.01 0.42
C ALA A 150 38.36 7.69 -0.91
N GLU A 151 37.38 8.26 -1.62
CA GLU A 151 37.61 9.07 -2.81
C GLU A 151 38.01 10.52 -2.49
N GLY A 152 37.72 10.99 -1.27
CA GLY A 152 38.05 12.33 -0.81
C GLY A 152 37.21 13.43 -1.49
N ARG A 153 35.94 13.16 -1.80
CA ARG A 153 35.07 14.12 -2.50
C ARG A 153 33.59 14.02 -2.11
N ILE A 154 32.87 15.11 -2.38
CA ILE A 154 31.40 15.14 -2.36
C ILE A 154 30.87 14.55 -3.67
N ILE A 155 30.05 13.51 -3.57
CA ILE A 155 29.35 12.90 -4.71
C ILE A 155 28.02 13.61 -4.90
N ARG A 156 27.75 14.07 -6.14
CA ARG A 156 26.53 14.84 -6.45
C ARG A 156 25.33 13.89 -6.63
N ASP A 157 24.13 14.37 -6.28
CA ASP A 157 22.87 13.60 -6.30
C ASP A 157 22.63 12.84 -7.62
N ASP A 158 22.82 13.52 -8.76
CA ASP A 158 22.61 12.90 -10.07
C ASP A 158 23.61 11.78 -10.34
N GLU A 159 24.87 11.92 -9.90
CA GLU A 159 25.88 10.88 -10.04
C GLU A 159 25.52 9.62 -9.24
N ILE A 160 25.03 9.81 -8.00
CA ILE A 160 24.58 8.70 -7.14
C ILE A 160 23.42 7.98 -7.81
N LYS A 161 22.37 8.71 -8.20
CA LYS A 161 21.14 8.13 -8.73
C LYS A 161 21.33 7.52 -10.11
N ASP A 162 22.10 8.15 -10.98
CA ASP A 162 22.37 7.61 -12.32
C ASP A 162 23.26 6.36 -12.22
N GLY A 163 24.22 6.33 -11.28
CA GLY A 163 24.98 5.13 -10.95
C GLY A 163 24.09 3.99 -10.46
N MET A 164 23.21 4.26 -9.49
CA MET A 164 22.30 3.25 -8.94
C MET A 164 21.27 2.76 -9.97
N ALA A 165 20.68 3.67 -10.75
CA ALA A 165 19.70 3.34 -11.78
C ALA A 165 20.31 2.58 -12.97
N SER A 166 21.64 2.66 -13.16
CA SER A 166 22.38 1.88 -14.16
C SER A 166 23.02 0.61 -13.64
N GLY A 167 23.03 0.39 -12.32
CA GLY A 167 23.65 -0.79 -11.69
C GLY A 167 23.00 -2.12 -12.08
N ARG A 168 21.71 -2.12 -12.42
CA ARG A 168 20.96 -3.31 -12.84
C ARG A 168 19.96 -2.97 -13.95
N PRO A 169 19.52 -3.94 -14.78
CA PRO A 169 18.60 -3.68 -15.88
C PRO A 169 17.14 -3.61 -15.41
N TYR A 170 16.82 -2.68 -14.50
CA TYR A 170 15.51 -2.56 -13.85
C TYR A 170 14.34 -2.48 -14.82
N ARG A 171 14.47 -1.68 -15.90
CA ARG A 171 13.44 -1.57 -16.94
C ARG A 171 13.11 -2.94 -17.55
N LYS A 172 14.14 -3.71 -17.90
CA LYS A 172 13.96 -5.06 -18.44
C LYS A 172 13.29 -5.99 -17.44
N TRP A 173 13.61 -5.88 -16.15
CA TRP A 173 12.97 -6.69 -15.11
C TRP A 173 11.49 -6.36 -14.98
N LEU A 174 11.15 -5.07 -14.95
CA LEU A 174 9.77 -4.60 -14.91
C LEU A 174 8.98 -5.07 -16.14
N ASP A 175 9.49 -4.82 -17.35
CA ASP A 175 8.81 -5.18 -18.61
C ASP A 175 8.56 -6.70 -18.74
N GLN A 176 9.33 -7.54 -18.04
CA GLN A 176 9.24 -8.99 -18.09
C GLN A 176 8.38 -9.60 -16.99
N ASN A 177 8.25 -8.95 -15.83
CA ASN A 177 7.70 -9.56 -14.62
C ASN A 177 6.52 -8.78 -14.03
N LEU A 178 6.51 -7.46 -14.13
CA LEU A 178 5.43 -6.62 -13.62
C LEU A 178 4.28 -6.61 -14.63
N VAL A 179 3.10 -7.04 -14.19
CA VAL A 179 1.91 -7.09 -15.05
C VAL A 179 0.99 -5.94 -14.69
N HIS A 180 0.52 -5.16 -15.66
CA HIS A 180 -0.45 -4.10 -15.41
C HIS A 180 -1.87 -4.68 -15.41
N LEU A 181 -2.72 -4.17 -14.52
CA LEU A 181 -4.12 -4.58 -14.43
C LEU A 181 -4.87 -4.49 -15.77
N ASP A 182 -4.61 -3.43 -16.54
CA ASP A 182 -5.28 -3.17 -17.82
C ASP A 182 -4.83 -4.12 -18.94
N ASP A 183 -3.72 -4.83 -18.75
CA ASP A 183 -3.20 -5.83 -19.69
C ASP A 183 -3.78 -7.23 -19.41
N LEU A 184 -4.56 -7.40 -18.32
CA LEU A 184 -5.15 -8.69 -17.99
C LEU A 184 -6.28 -9.05 -18.98
N PRO A 185 -6.46 -10.35 -19.28
CA PRO A 185 -7.58 -10.79 -20.08
C PRO A 185 -8.91 -10.42 -19.41
N LEU A 186 -9.89 -10.03 -20.22
CA LEU A 186 -11.24 -9.71 -19.75
C LEU A 186 -12.00 -11.00 -19.47
N TYR A 187 -12.68 -11.03 -18.33
CA TYR A 187 -13.58 -12.12 -17.94
C TYR A 187 -14.98 -11.60 -17.66
N ASP A 188 -15.96 -12.46 -17.85
CA ASP A 188 -17.35 -12.14 -17.57
C ASP A 188 -17.55 -11.95 -16.06
N CYS A 189 -18.13 -10.81 -15.69
CA CYS A 189 -18.51 -10.52 -14.32
C CYS A 189 -19.92 -11.05 -14.02
N PRO A 190 -20.15 -11.73 -12.86
CA PRO A 190 -21.49 -12.12 -12.46
C PRO A 190 -22.43 -10.93 -12.26
N THR A 191 -23.59 -10.91 -12.92
CA THR A 191 -24.56 -9.83 -12.76
C THR A 191 -25.50 -10.08 -11.57
N ILE A 192 -25.92 -9.01 -10.90
CA ILE A 192 -26.96 -9.05 -9.87
C ILE A 192 -28.28 -8.63 -10.51
N GLY A 193 -29.28 -9.52 -10.49
CA GLY A 193 -30.61 -9.16 -10.97
C GLY A 193 -31.29 -8.10 -10.09
N GLU A 194 -32.14 -7.25 -10.68
CA GLU A 194 -32.79 -6.13 -9.98
C GLU A 194 -33.52 -6.54 -8.69
N SER A 195 -34.27 -7.65 -8.71
CA SER A 195 -34.99 -8.13 -7.52
C SER A 195 -34.04 -8.57 -6.40
N ALA A 196 -32.87 -9.11 -6.75
CA ALA A 196 -31.86 -9.54 -5.79
C ALA A 196 -31.06 -8.35 -5.23
N LEU A 197 -30.94 -7.25 -5.99
CA LEU A 197 -30.19 -6.07 -5.55
C LEU A 197 -30.78 -5.45 -4.27
N LEU A 198 -32.10 -5.24 -4.24
CA LEU A 198 -32.76 -4.68 -3.06
C LEU A 198 -32.62 -5.61 -1.83
N GLU A 199 -32.77 -6.92 -2.02
CA GLU A 199 -32.59 -7.90 -0.95
C GLU A 199 -31.15 -7.88 -0.42
N HIS A 200 -30.15 -7.83 -1.31
CA HIS A 200 -28.75 -7.70 -0.91
C HIS A 200 -28.50 -6.38 -0.17
N GLN A 201 -28.97 -5.24 -0.69
CA GLN A 201 -28.87 -3.94 -0.02
C GLN A 201 -29.41 -3.99 1.42
N GLN A 202 -30.54 -4.67 1.64
CA GLN A 202 -31.10 -4.86 2.98
C GLN A 202 -30.20 -5.72 3.88
N VAL A 203 -29.65 -6.82 3.35
CA VAL A 203 -28.72 -7.70 4.10
C VAL A 203 -27.46 -6.94 4.54
N TYR A 204 -26.90 -6.10 3.68
CA TYR A 204 -25.70 -5.30 3.97
C TYR A 204 -26.00 -3.94 4.63
N GLY A 205 -27.25 -3.68 5.01
CA GLY A 205 -27.64 -2.48 5.75
C GLY A 205 -27.50 -1.17 4.97
N TYR A 206 -27.75 -1.19 3.66
CA TYR A 206 -27.87 0.02 2.85
C TYR A 206 -29.19 0.71 3.18
N THR A 207 -29.13 2.03 3.31
CA THR A 207 -30.31 2.86 3.54
C THR A 207 -30.53 3.78 2.36
N HIS A 208 -31.77 4.23 2.18
CA HIS A 208 -32.09 5.24 1.17
C HIS A 208 -31.29 6.53 1.37
N GLU A 209 -31.00 6.88 2.63
CA GLU A 209 -30.13 8.01 2.97
C GLU A 209 -28.69 7.78 2.52
N ALA A 210 -28.11 6.60 2.79
CA ALA A 210 -26.75 6.27 2.34
C ALA A 210 -26.65 6.30 0.80
N LEU A 211 -27.64 5.76 0.09
CA LEU A 211 -27.69 5.81 -1.37
C LEU A 211 -27.75 7.25 -1.89
N LYS A 212 -28.68 8.05 -1.36
CA LYS A 212 -28.94 9.41 -1.83
C LYS A 212 -27.88 10.43 -1.43
N VAL A 213 -27.40 10.36 -0.19
CA VAL A 213 -26.55 11.39 0.42
C VAL A 213 -25.07 11.06 0.28
N LEU A 214 -24.70 9.77 0.26
CA LEU A 214 -23.29 9.36 0.21
C LEU A 214 -22.91 8.86 -1.19
N LEU A 215 -23.60 7.85 -1.72
CA LEU A 215 -23.21 7.20 -2.98
C LEU A 215 -23.51 8.05 -4.21
N ALA A 216 -24.72 8.60 -4.33
CA ALA A 216 -25.12 9.37 -5.51
C ALA A 216 -24.22 10.60 -5.79
N PRO A 217 -23.77 11.40 -4.80
CA PRO A 217 -22.83 12.49 -5.05
C PRO A 217 -21.44 12.01 -5.51
N MET A 218 -20.96 10.86 -5.02
CA MET A 218 -19.69 10.29 -5.46
C MET A 218 -19.73 9.94 -6.95
N ALA A 219 -20.83 9.34 -7.41
CA ALA A 219 -21.02 9.00 -8.82
C ALA A 219 -21.30 10.25 -9.69
N ARG A 220 -22.10 11.20 -9.22
CA ARG A 220 -22.48 12.39 -10.02
C ARG A 220 -21.37 13.43 -10.12
N ASP A 221 -20.69 13.72 -9.01
CA ASP A 221 -19.80 14.87 -8.88
C ASP A 221 -18.31 14.47 -8.77
N GLY A 222 -18.01 13.17 -8.71
CA GLY A 222 -16.65 12.66 -8.50
C GLY A 222 -16.06 13.05 -7.13
N LYS A 223 -16.91 13.34 -6.14
CA LYS A 223 -16.51 13.88 -4.83
C LYS A 223 -17.28 13.22 -3.69
N GLY A 224 -16.60 13.06 -2.57
CA GLY A 224 -17.25 12.66 -1.32
C GLY A 224 -18.34 13.63 -0.90
N ALA A 225 -19.37 13.11 -0.23
CA ALA A 225 -20.48 13.92 0.25
C ALA A 225 -20.02 14.99 1.25
N ILE A 226 -20.45 16.24 1.03
CA ILE A 226 -20.14 17.37 1.93
C ILE A 226 -21.36 17.66 2.79
N GLY A 227 -21.15 17.61 4.11
CA GLY A 227 -22.14 17.97 5.13
C GLY A 227 -21.68 19.14 6.00
N SER A 228 -22.52 19.55 6.95
CA SER A 228 -22.20 20.53 7.98
C SER A 228 -22.82 20.11 9.31
N MET A 229 -22.47 20.81 10.39
CA MET A 229 -22.79 20.44 11.79
C MET A 229 -21.99 19.24 12.30
N GLY A 230 -21.97 19.05 13.63
CA GLY A 230 -21.37 17.87 14.25
C GLY A 230 -22.31 16.67 14.22
N THR A 231 -21.77 15.48 14.47
CA THR A 231 -22.58 14.27 14.66
C THR A 231 -23.28 14.32 16.03
N ASP A 232 -24.61 14.29 16.03
CA ASP A 232 -25.46 14.17 17.23
C ASP A 232 -25.97 12.73 17.45
N THR A 233 -25.56 11.81 16.58
CA THR A 233 -25.90 10.39 16.67
C THR A 233 -25.12 9.70 17.80
N PRO A 234 -25.70 8.69 18.48
CA PRO A 234 -24.96 7.89 19.45
C PRO A 234 -23.75 7.23 18.81
N VAL A 235 -22.65 7.12 19.57
CA VAL A 235 -21.52 6.25 19.18
C VAL A 235 -22.02 4.82 18.93
N ALA A 236 -21.39 4.10 17.99
CA ALA A 236 -21.93 2.86 17.44
C ALA A 236 -22.40 1.83 18.50
N VAL A 237 -21.63 1.66 19.57
CA VAL A 237 -21.95 0.73 20.67
C VAL A 237 -23.19 1.10 21.49
N LEU A 238 -23.61 2.37 21.48
CA LEU A 238 -24.79 2.88 22.17
C LEU A 238 -26.00 3.06 21.24
N SER A 239 -25.85 2.72 19.96
CA SER A 239 -26.92 2.83 18.98
C SER A 239 -28.01 1.79 19.23
N ASN A 240 -29.28 2.22 19.11
CA ASN A 240 -30.44 1.33 19.08
C ASN A 240 -30.73 0.76 17.68
N GLN A 241 -29.96 1.18 16.68
CA GLN A 241 -30.01 0.70 15.30
C GLN A 241 -28.78 -0.17 15.01
N PRO A 242 -28.87 -1.18 14.12
CA PRO A 242 -27.71 -1.94 13.68
C PRO A 242 -26.71 -1.00 12.99
N ARG A 243 -25.45 -1.05 13.41
CA ARG A 243 -24.36 -0.25 12.84
C ARG A 243 -23.35 -1.17 12.17
N PRO A 244 -22.82 -0.81 11.00
CA PRO A 244 -21.74 -1.56 10.37
C PRO A 244 -20.49 -1.59 11.27
N LEU A 245 -19.65 -2.60 11.09
CA LEU A 245 -18.44 -2.76 11.89
C LEU A 245 -17.47 -1.57 11.72
N TYR A 246 -17.48 -0.93 10.55
CA TYR A 246 -16.67 0.25 10.26
C TYR A 246 -16.87 1.38 11.28
N ASP A 247 -18.09 1.60 11.77
CA ASP A 247 -18.41 2.70 12.70
C ASP A 247 -17.75 2.57 14.09
N TYR A 248 -17.26 1.38 14.42
CA TYR A 248 -16.54 1.14 15.68
C TYR A 248 -15.08 1.59 15.61
N PHE A 249 -14.59 1.91 14.41
CA PHE A 249 -13.25 2.43 14.18
C PHE A 249 -13.29 3.92 13.92
N GLN A 250 -12.26 4.63 14.39
CA GLN A 250 -12.11 6.06 14.21
C GLN A 250 -10.79 6.31 13.50
N GLN A 251 -10.80 7.18 12.49
CA GLN A 251 -9.59 7.53 11.77
C GLN A 251 -8.66 8.31 12.70
N LEU A 252 -7.42 7.85 12.81
CA LEU A 252 -6.37 8.61 13.46
C LEU A 252 -5.95 9.76 12.54
N PHE A 253 -5.58 10.88 13.13
CA PHE A 253 -5.02 12.00 12.39
C PHE A 253 -3.86 12.61 13.18
N ALA A 254 -2.88 13.10 12.44
CA ALA A 254 -1.69 13.70 13.02
C ALA A 254 -2.02 15.07 13.63
N GLN A 255 -1.52 15.31 14.83
CA GLN A 255 -1.60 16.60 15.51
C GLN A 255 -0.24 16.90 16.13
N VAL A 256 0.32 18.08 15.83
CA VAL A 256 1.58 18.60 16.39
C VAL A 256 2.85 17.82 15.99
N THR A 257 2.87 16.49 16.16
CA THR A 257 4.05 15.63 15.96
C THR A 257 4.52 15.60 14.50
N ASN A 258 3.57 15.54 13.57
CA ASN A 258 3.79 15.55 12.14
C ASN A 258 2.65 16.31 11.46
N PRO A 259 2.92 17.08 10.40
CA PRO A 259 1.88 17.81 9.69
C PRO A 259 1.07 16.88 8.78
N PRO A 260 -0.25 17.10 8.60
CA PRO A 260 -0.99 16.47 7.51
C PRO A 260 -0.56 17.05 6.16
N LEU A 261 -0.76 16.28 5.09
CA LEU A 261 -0.47 16.69 3.72
C LEU A 261 -1.73 17.24 3.03
N ASP A 262 -1.53 18.14 2.07
CA ASP A 262 -2.60 18.60 1.18
C ASP A 262 -2.61 17.72 -0.08
N ALA A 263 -3.40 16.65 -0.06
CA ALA A 263 -3.48 15.69 -1.17
C ALA A 263 -3.91 16.29 -2.52
N MET A 264 -4.48 17.50 -2.54
CA MET A 264 -4.86 18.17 -3.79
C MET A 264 -3.76 19.09 -4.32
N ARG A 265 -3.09 19.83 -3.43
CA ARG A 265 -2.03 20.78 -3.82
C ARG A 265 -0.65 20.13 -3.95
N GLU A 266 -0.46 19.03 -3.23
CA GLU A 266 0.79 18.28 -3.16
C GLU A 266 0.61 16.91 -3.84
N GLU A 267 -0.20 16.82 -4.90
CA GLU A 267 -0.47 15.57 -5.61
C GLU A 267 0.81 14.87 -6.13
N LEU A 268 1.85 15.65 -6.45
CA LEU A 268 3.13 15.14 -6.95
C LEU A 268 3.82 14.17 -5.97
N ILE A 269 3.61 14.36 -4.66
CA ILE A 269 4.26 13.58 -3.58
C ILE A 269 3.38 12.42 -3.06
N THR A 270 2.11 12.39 -3.49
CA THR A 270 1.14 11.37 -3.10
C THR A 270 0.90 10.39 -4.24
N ALA A 271 0.68 9.13 -3.89
CA ALA A 271 0.42 8.06 -4.83
C ALA A 271 -0.60 7.09 -4.23
N LEU A 272 -1.47 6.54 -5.08
CA LEU A 272 -2.43 5.49 -4.72
C LEU A 272 -2.09 4.16 -5.40
N GLY A 273 -1.13 4.15 -6.31
CA GLY A 273 -0.66 2.95 -6.98
C GLY A 273 -0.14 1.93 -5.97
N THR A 274 -0.44 0.67 -6.21
CA THR A 274 0.00 -0.44 -5.35
C THR A 274 0.28 -1.67 -6.19
N THR A 275 0.88 -2.69 -5.58
CA THR A 275 1.12 -3.99 -6.21
C THR A 275 0.43 -5.11 -5.43
N VAL A 276 0.01 -6.14 -6.15
CA VAL A 276 -0.63 -7.32 -5.59
C VAL A 276 0.08 -8.58 -6.06
N GLY A 277 0.41 -9.45 -5.11
CA GLY A 277 1.04 -10.75 -5.37
C GLY A 277 1.94 -11.17 -4.23
N ALA A 278 2.69 -12.25 -4.45
CA ALA A 278 3.76 -12.66 -3.55
C ALA A 278 4.90 -11.63 -3.57
N GLU A 279 5.47 -11.33 -2.41
CA GLU A 279 6.68 -10.52 -2.30
C GLU A 279 7.93 -11.40 -2.48
N GLY A 280 9.00 -10.78 -2.98
CA GLY A 280 10.31 -11.42 -3.09
C GLY A 280 11.12 -11.37 -1.79
N ASN A 281 12.22 -12.13 -1.77
CA ASN A 281 13.22 -12.02 -0.71
C ASN A 281 13.92 -10.66 -0.79
N LEU A 282 13.76 -9.85 0.26
CA LEU A 282 14.33 -8.51 0.36
C LEU A 282 15.87 -8.49 0.35
N LEU A 283 16.55 -9.54 0.83
CA LEU A 283 18.03 -9.55 0.92
C LEU A 283 18.71 -10.21 -0.29
N ALA A 284 17.92 -10.69 -1.25
CA ALA A 284 18.42 -11.26 -2.50
C ALA A 284 17.55 -10.81 -3.68
N PRO A 285 17.56 -9.50 -4.01
CA PRO A 285 16.71 -8.94 -5.06
C PRO A 285 17.07 -9.53 -6.44
N GLY A 286 16.04 -9.87 -7.22
CA GLY A 286 16.20 -10.38 -8.59
C GLY A 286 15.03 -10.03 -9.50
N PRO A 287 15.05 -10.48 -10.78
CA PRO A 287 14.00 -10.14 -11.74
C PRO A 287 12.59 -10.53 -11.26
N GLU A 288 12.47 -11.67 -10.58
CA GLU A 288 11.19 -12.19 -10.06
C GLU A 288 10.66 -11.39 -8.86
N SER A 289 11.48 -10.51 -8.25
CA SER A 289 11.06 -9.71 -7.10
C SER A 289 9.97 -8.69 -7.43
N CYS A 290 9.82 -8.29 -8.69
CA CYS A 290 8.73 -7.44 -9.17
C CYS A 290 7.63 -8.23 -9.91
N HIS A 291 7.58 -9.56 -9.74
CA HIS A 291 6.54 -10.38 -10.34
C HIS A 291 5.20 -10.25 -9.59
N GLN A 292 4.54 -9.11 -9.82
CA GLN A 292 3.31 -8.70 -9.17
C GLN A 292 2.37 -8.04 -10.20
N ILE A 293 1.11 -7.87 -9.82
CA ILE A 293 0.14 -7.10 -10.59
C ILE A 293 0.16 -5.66 -10.09
N HIS A 294 0.50 -4.71 -10.95
CA HIS A 294 0.41 -3.29 -10.65
C HIS A 294 -1.03 -2.79 -10.78
N LEU A 295 -1.53 -2.22 -9.68
CA LEU A 295 -2.85 -1.62 -9.58
C LEU A 295 -2.69 -0.09 -9.53
N PRO A 296 -3.26 0.66 -10.49
CA PRO A 296 -3.18 2.12 -10.45
C PRO A 296 -3.98 2.73 -9.29
N HIS A 297 -4.97 2.00 -8.78
CA HIS A 297 -5.84 2.42 -7.69
C HIS A 297 -6.26 1.21 -6.84
N PRO A 298 -6.42 1.33 -5.50
CA PRO A 298 -6.77 0.22 -4.63
C PRO A 298 -8.26 -0.14 -4.66
N VAL A 299 -9.09 0.62 -5.38
CA VAL A 299 -10.50 0.29 -5.63
C VAL A 299 -10.61 -0.30 -7.02
N LEU A 300 -11.11 -1.54 -7.10
CA LEU A 300 -11.27 -2.30 -8.34
C LEU A 300 -12.73 -2.31 -8.77
N THR A 301 -12.98 -2.19 -10.06
CA THR A 301 -14.31 -2.46 -10.64
C THR A 301 -14.60 -3.95 -10.61
N GLU A 302 -15.87 -4.34 -10.77
CA GLU A 302 -16.22 -5.76 -10.80
C GLU A 302 -15.59 -6.49 -11.99
N GLY A 303 -15.41 -5.80 -13.13
CA GLY A 303 -14.70 -6.32 -14.29
C GLY A 303 -13.21 -6.57 -14.01
N GLN A 304 -12.54 -5.62 -13.37
CA GLN A 304 -11.13 -5.77 -12.97
C GLN A 304 -10.94 -6.90 -11.96
N MET A 305 -11.84 -7.03 -10.98
CA MET A 305 -11.81 -8.14 -10.03
C MET A 305 -12.06 -9.49 -10.72
N ALA A 306 -13.01 -9.56 -11.66
CA ALA A 306 -13.26 -10.76 -12.45
C ALA A 306 -12.02 -11.16 -13.28
N SER A 307 -11.31 -10.18 -13.85
CA SER A 307 -10.05 -10.41 -14.55
C SER A 307 -8.97 -11.03 -13.67
N ILE A 308 -8.84 -10.56 -12.43
CA ILE A 308 -7.90 -11.16 -11.48
C ILE A 308 -8.35 -12.58 -11.11
N ILE A 309 -9.61 -12.79 -10.74
CA ILE A 309 -10.13 -14.12 -10.37
C ILE A 309 -9.94 -15.13 -11.50
N GLY A 310 -10.16 -14.71 -12.75
CA GLY A 310 -9.98 -15.54 -13.94
C GLY A 310 -8.54 -16.02 -14.17
N LEU A 311 -7.53 -15.36 -13.59
CA LEU A 311 -6.15 -15.84 -13.64
C LEU A 311 -5.94 -17.18 -12.90
N GLY A 312 -6.82 -17.51 -11.95
CA GLY A 312 -6.80 -18.78 -11.23
C GLY A 312 -7.43 -19.96 -11.99
N ASP A 313 -7.97 -19.74 -13.19
CA ASP A 313 -8.57 -20.80 -14.01
C ASP A 313 -7.49 -21.52 -14.85
N ASP A 314 -7.11 -22.72 -14.40
CA ASP A 314 -6.14 -23.61 -15.08
C ASP A 314 -6.54 -23.97 -16.52
N SER A 315 -7.81 -23.76 -16.90
CA SER A 315 -8.29 -24.01 -18.26
C SER A 315 -7.90 -22.91 -19.26
N VAL A 316 -7.42 -21.76 -18.78
CA VAL A 316 -7.05 -20.61 -19.61
C VAL A 316 -5.53 -20.56 -19.80
N THR A 317 -5.05 -21.21 -20.85
CA THR A 317 -3.64 -21.19 -21.30
C THR A 317 -3.14 -19.82 -21.81
N ALA A 318 -3.87 -18.73 -21.57
CA ALA A 318 -3.64 -17.41 -22.17
C ALA A 318 -3.36 -16.27 -21.16
N GLY A 319 -3.17 -16.59 -19.88
CA GLY A 319 -2.68 -15.62 -18.89
C GLY A 319 -1.15 -15.68 -18.71
N PRO A 320 -0.52 -14.65 -18.13
CA PRO A 320 0.84 -14.76 -17.62
C PRO A 320 0.89 -15.95 -16.65
N SER A 321 1.55 -17.02 -17.07
CA SER A 321 1.42 -18.41 -16.61
C SER A 321 1.88 -18.70 -15.15
N ARG A 322 1.83 -17.71 -14.26
CA ARG A 322 2.48 -17.76 -12.94
C ARG A 322 1.66 -17.17 -11.80
N PHE A 323 0.56 -16.48 -12.07
CA PHE A 323 -0.35 -16.03 -11.01
C PHE A 323 -1.36 -17.12 -10.68
N SER A 324 -1.63 -17.28 -9.39
CA SER A 324 -2.54 -18.30 -8.86
C SER A 324 -3.47 -17.63 -7.86
N VAL A 325 -4.77 -17.78 -8.06
CA VAL A 325 -5.81 -17.06 -7.30
C VAL A 325 -6.77 -18.06 -6.68
N ARG A 326 -7.10 -17.87 -5.41
CA ARG A 326 -8.17 -18.60 -4.73
C ARG A 326 -9.19 -17.63 -4.15
N VAL A 327 -10.46 -17.87 -4.49
CA VAL A 327 -11.59 -17.21 -3.83
C VAL A 327 -11.96 -17.98 -2.58
N LEU A 328 -11.98 -17.29 -1.44
CA LEU A 328 -12.40 -17.83 -0.15
C LEU A 328 -13.81 -17.35 0.18
N ASP A 329 -14.67 -18.27 0.61
CA ASP A 329 -16.07 -17.98 0.89
C ASP A 329 -16.22 -17.23 2.22
N GLY A 330 -16.50 -15.92 2.12
CA GLY A 330 -16.74 -15.00 3.23
C GLY A 330 -18.13 -15.09 3.84
N ARG A 331 -18.86 -16.20 3.69
CA ARG A 331 -20.22 -16.38 4.23
C ARG A 331 -20.29 -17.50 5.27
N TYR A 332 -21.33 -17.46 6.10
CA TYR A 332 -21.59 -18.45 7.15
C TYR A 332 -23.07 -18.85 7.24
N GLU A 333 -23.32 -20.05 7.77
CA GLU A 333 -24.67 -20.58 7.93
C GLU A 333 -25.47 -19.79 8.99
N VAL A 334 -26.59 -19.19 8.57
CA VAL A 334 -27.48 -18.42 9.45
C VAL A 334 -28.01 -19.30 10.59
N ALA A 335 -28.34 -20.57 10.28
CA ALA A 335 -28.90 -21.52 11.25
C ALA A 335 -27.97 -21.80 12.44
N ARG A 336 -26.65 -21.56 12.28
CA ARG A 336 -25.65 -21.75 13.35
C ARG A 336 -25.44 -20.50 14.23
N GLY A 337 -26.04 -19.38 13.87
CA GLY A 337 -25.94 -18.12 14.61
C GLY A 337 -24.49 -17.70 14.88
N ALA A 338 -24.23 -17.17 16.08
CA ALA A 338 -22.90 -16.67 16.47
C ALA A 338 -21.79 -17.72 16.39
N ARG A 339 -22.11 -18.98 16.68
CA ARG A 339 -21.14 -20.09 16.57
C ARG A 339 -20.73 -20.32 15.11
N GLY A 340 -21.68 -20.21 14.18
CA GLY A 340 -21.42 -20.31 12.75
C GLY A 340 -20.45 -19.24 12.26
N LEU A 341 -20.57 -18.01 12.76
CA LEU A 341 -19.64 -16.92 12.45
C LEU A 341 -18.23 -17.24 12.94
N THR A 342 -18.07 -17.71 14.19
CA THR A 342 -16.75 -18.09 14.73
C THR A 342 -16.12 -19.22 13.93
N GLU A 343 -16.89 -20.28 13.64
CA GLU A 343 -16.42 -21.43 12.85
C GLU A 343 -16.05 -21.03 11.42
N ALA A 344 -16.78 -20.08 10.80
CA ALA A 344 -16.45 -19.60 9.47
C ALA A 344 -15.18 -18.73 9.45
N LEU A 345 -14.91 -17.95 10.52
CA LEU A 345 -13.64 -17.24 10.66
C LEU A 345 -12.46 -18.20 10.82
N ASP A 346 -12.62 -19.27 11.60
CA ASP A 346 -11.58 -20.30 11.75
C ASP A 346 -11.38 -21.08 10.43
N ARG A 347 -12.46 -21.34 9.69
CA ARG A 347 -12.40 -21.90 8.33
C ARG A 347 -11.60 -21.01 7.40
N LEU A 348 -11.93 -19.71 7.32
CA LEU A 348 -11.21 -18.76 6.46
C LEU A 348 -9.71 -18.70 6.77
N ARG A 349 -9.34 -18.78 8.05
CA ARG A 349 -7.93 -18.84 8.46
C ARG A 349 -7.25 -20.10 7.96
N SER A 350 -7.86 -21.27 8.16
CA SER A 350 -7.32 -22.55 7.70
C SER A 350 -7.21 -22.59 6.18
N GLU A 351 -8.28 -22.24 5.46
CA GLU A 351 -8.30 -22.25 3.99
C GLU A 351 -7.27 -21.28 3.39
N ALA A 352 -7.02 -20.14 4.05
CA ALA A 352 -5.98 -19.21 3.64
C ALA A 352 -4.57 -19.82 3.78
N SER A 353 -4.28 -20.48 4.92
CA SER A 353 -3.01 -21.19 5.13
C SER A 353 -2.83 -22.33 4.14
N ASP A 354 -3.86 -23.18 3.99
CA ASP A 354 -3.85 -24.32 3.06
C ASP A 354 -3.62 -23.85 1.61
N SER A 355 -4.26 -22.75 1.21
CA SER A 355 -4.08 -22.17 -0.13
C SER A 355 -2.64 -21.69 -0.35
N ILE A 356 -2.00 -21.10 0.65
CA ILE A 356 -0.60 -20.64 0.54
C ILE A 356 0.35 -21.83 0.42
N ASP A 357 0.06 -22.94 1.11
CA ASP A 357 0.82 -24.18 1.00
C ASP A 357 0.65 -24.86 -0.37
N ASP A 358 -0.52 -24.71 -0.99
CA ASP A 358 -0.79 -25.10 -2.38
C ASP A 358 -0.09 -24.19 -3.42
N GLY A 359 0.60 -23.13 -2.98
CA GLY A 359 1.31 -22.20 -3.87
C GLY A 359 0.41 -21.12 -4.48
N ILE A 360 -0.74 -20.83 -3.86
CA ILE A 360 -1.59 -19.71 -4.24
C ILE A 360 -0.90 -18.38 -3.86
N THR A 361 -0.82 -17.47 -4.82
CA THR A 361 -0.14 -16.16 -4.68
C THR A 361 -1.10 -14.99 -4.46
N MET A 362 -2.40 -15.20 -4.62
CA MET A 362 -3.44 -14.23 -4.32
C MET A 362 -4.70 -14.88 -3.72
N LEU A 363 -5.24 -14.26 -2.66
CA LEU A 363 -6.48 -14.67 -2.03
C LEU A 363 -7.53 -13.58 -2.22
N VAL A 364 -8.73 -13.97 -2.63
CA VAL A 364 -9.89 -13.08 -2.73
C VAL A 364 -10.88 -13.47 -1.64
N LEU A 365 -11.09 -12.62 -0.65
CA LEU A 365 -12.17 -12.78 0.32
C LEU A 365 -13.46 -12.25 -0.29
N SER A 366 -14.43 -13.12 -0.54
CA SER A 366 -15.67 -12.74 -1.22
C SER A 366 -16.88 -13.04 -0.36
N ASP A 367 -17.65 -12.00 -0.04
CA ASP A 367 -18.93 -12.14 0.66
C ASP A 367 -20.14 -12.31 -0.30
N ARG A 368 -19.87 -12.40 -1.61
CA ARG A 368 -20.84 -12.32 -2.70
C ARG A 368 -21.96 -13.37 -2.63
N SER A 369 -23.12 -12.99 -3.14
CA SER A 369 -24.32 -13.83 -3.24
C SER A 369 -24.79 -14.37 -1.89
N PRO A 370 -25.18 -13.48 -0.93
CA PRO A 370 -25.83 -13.94 0.29
C PRO A 370 -27.15 -14.64 -0.05
N THR A 371 -27.56 -15.58 0.80
CA THR A 371 -28.83 -16.29 0.65
C THR A 371 -29.54 -16.35 1.99
N ALA A 372 -30.81 -16.77 2.01
CA ALA A 372 -31.53 -17.02 3.27
C ALA A 372 -30.81 -18.01 4.21
N ALA A 373 -29.96 -18.88 3.68
CA ALA A 373 -29.18 -19.85 4.46
C ALA A 373 -27.77 -19.37 4.80
N MET A 374 -27.19 -18.48 3.98
CA MET A 374 -25.78 -18.04 4.07
C MET A 374 -25.71 -16.53 4.21
N ALA A 375 -25.32 -16.04 5.39
CA ALA A 375 -25.10 -14.63 5.66
C ALA A 375 -23.65 -14.23 5.42
N PRO A 376 -23.38 -12.98 5.00
CA PRO A 376 -22.03 -12.48 4.82
C PRO A 376 -21.35 -12.26 6.17
N ILE A 377 -20.07 -12.61 6.26
CA ILE A 377 -19.18 -12.15 7.33
C ILE A 377 -18.85 -10.68 7.02
N PRO A 378 -18.93 -9.74 7.99
CA PRO A 378 -18.49 -8.37 7.76
C PRO A 378 -17.08 -8.35 7.17
N SER A 379 -16.90 -7.69 6.03
CA SER A 379 -15.70 -7.89 5.22
C SER A 379 -14.44 -7.41 5.96
N LEU A 380 -14.55 -6.36 6.79
CA LEU A 380 -13.48 -5.90 7.68
C LEU A 380 -13.07 -6.97 8.71
N LEU A 381 -14.03 -7.72 9.25
CA LEU A 381 -13.74 -8.80 10.20
C LEU A 381 -13.05 -9.97 9.52
N ALA A 382 -13.52 -10.37 8.33
CA ALA A 382 -12.90 -11.42 7.53
C ALA A 382 -11.46 -11.05 7.16
N THR A 383 -11.26 -9.83 6.66
CA THR A 383 -9.95 -9.28 6.27
C THR A 383 -8.98 -9.27 7.44
N GLY A 384 -9.36 -8.66 8.56
CA GLY A 384 -8.50 -8.62 9.74
C GLY A 384 -8.21 -10.01 10.33
N ALA A 385 -9.18 -10.93 10.30
CA ALA A 385 -9.00 -12.28 10.81
C ALA A 385 -7.98 -13.08 10.00
N VAL A 386 -8.01 -12.99 8.67
CA VAL A 386 -7.05 -13.65 7.78
C VAL A 386 -5.70 -12.94 7.81
N HIS A 387 -5.66 -11.61 7.65
CA HIS A 387 -4.42 -10.84 7.64
C HIS A 387 -3.57 -11.08 8.89
N HIS A 388 -4.15 -10.93 10.09
CA HIS A 388 -3.40 -11.15 11.33
C HIS A 388 -3.06 -12.63 11.58
N HIS A 389 -3.85 -13.56 11.06
CA HIS A 389 -3.51 -14.98 11.10
C HIS A 389 -2.25 -15.27 10.29
N LEU A 390 -2.21 -14.80 9.04
CA LEU A 390 -1.06 -14.95 8.14
C LEU A 390 0.19 -14.22 8.65
N ILE A 391 0.04 -13.10 9.38
CA ILE A 391 1.18 -12.45 10.05
C ILE A 391 1.75 -13.37 11.14
N ARG A 392 0.89 -13.95 11.99
CA ARG A 392 1.34 -14.85 13.08
C ARG A 392 2.02 -16.10 12.54
N GLU A 393 1.56 -16.62 11.41
CA GLU A 393 2.17 -17.76 10.71
C GLU A 393 3.36 -17.38 9.85
N LYS A 394 3.72 -16.09 9.77
CA LYS A 394 4.81 -15.59 8.93
C LYS A 394 4.61 -15.88 7.43
N THR A 395 3.38 -16.03 6.96
CA THR A 395 3.05 -16.34 5.55
C THR A 395 2.45 -15.16 4.78
N ARG A 396 2.09 -14.05 5.44
CA ARG A 396 1.40 -12.91 4.79
C ARG A 396 2.13 -12.31 3.59
N ALA A 397 3.47 -12.29 3.58
CA ALA A 397 4.25 -11.75 2.46
C ALA A 397 4.26 -12.65 1.22
N ARG A 398 3.81 -13.92 1.34
CA ARG A 398 3.74 -14.87 0.21
C ARG A 398 2.50 -14.67 -0.67
N VAL A 399 1.59 -13.76 -0.29
CA VAL A 399 0.26 -13.69 -0.90
C VAL A 399 -0.28 -12.26 -0.94
N GLY A 400 -0.95 -11.90 -2.04
CA GLY A 400 -1.79 -10.70 -2.11
C GLY A 400 -3.18 -10.97 -1.51
N LEU A 401 -3.76 -10.00 -0.79
CA LEU A 401 -5.09 -10.15 -0.20
C LEU A 401 -6.05 -9.14 -0.85
N LEU A 402 -7.07 -9.65 -1.53
CA LEU A 402 -8.10 -8.87 -2.21
C LEU A 402 -9.44 -9.10 -1.53
N VAL A 403 -10.33 -8.11 -1.60
CA VAL A 403 -11.65 -8.18 -0.95
C VAL A 403 -12.74 -7.83 -1.94
N GLU A 404 -13.66 -8.76 -2.20
CA GLU A 404 -14.98 -8.48 -2.78
C GLU A 404 -15.96 -8.25 -1.63
N SER A 405 -16.43 -7.01 -1.49
CA SER A 405 -17.24 -6.59 -0.36
C SER A 405 -18.60 -6.04 -0.78
N GLY A 406 -19.64 -6.56 -0.14
CA GLY A 406 -20.99 -6.03 -0.23
C GLY A 406 -21.30 -4.96 0.81
N ASP A 407 -20.53 -4.83 1.90
CA ASP A 407 -20.76 -3.81 2.96
C ASP A 407 -19.94 -2.51 2.78
N ALA A 408 -18.90 -2.51 1.95
CA ALA A 408 -18.09 -1.33 1.65
C ALA A 408 -18.78 -0.40 0.64
N ARG A 409 -18.93 0.88 1.02
CA ARG A 409 -19.61 1.90 0.20
C ARG A 409 -19.16 3.34 0.47
N GLU A 410 -18.24 3.53 1.40
CA GLU A 410 -17.72 4.84 1.80
C GLU A 410 -16.20 4.82 1.75
N VAL A 411 -15.58 5.99 1.58
CA VAL A 411 -14.11 6.14 1.60
C VAL A 411 -13.52 5.57 2.89
N HIS A 412 -14.20 5.75 4.02
CA HIS A 412 -13.78 5.19 5.30
C HIS A 412 -13.74 3.65 5.30
N HIS A 413 -14.70 2.99 4.65
CA HIS A 413 -14.77 1.52 4.60
C HIS A 413 -13.58 0.96 3.82
N VAL A 414 -13.29 1.55 2.65
CA VAL A 414 -12.13 1.18 1.83
C VAL A 414 -10.84 1.44 2.61
N GLY A 415 -10.68 2.62 3.20
CA GLY A 415 -9.49 2.96 3.99
C GLY A 415 -9.23 2.00 5.15
N LEU A 416 -10.29 1.54 5.84
CA LEU A 416 -10.16 0.52 6.88
C LEU A 416 -9.78 -0.85 6.33
N LEU A 417 -10.40 -1.30 5.24
CA LEU A 417 -10.04 -2.59 4.63
C LEU A 417 -8.57 -2.62 4.22
N LEU A 418 -8.08 -1.54 3.60
CA LEU A 418 -6.66 -1.39 3.25
C LEU A 418 -5.79 -1.38 4.51
N GLY A 419 -6.14 -0.59 5.52
CA GLY A 419 -5.41 -0.49 6.79
C GLY A 419 -5.37 -1.80 7.59
N TYR A 420 -6.35 -2.69 7.41
CA TYR A 420 -6.41 -4.02 8.02
C TYR A 420 -5.86 -5.14 7.12
N GLY A 421 -5.21 -4.78 6.02
CA GLY A 421 -4.34 -5.67 5.25
C GLY A 421 -4.87 -6.12 3.89
N ALA A 422 -5.98 -5.55 3.40
CA ALA A 422 -6.34 -5.69 1.99
C ALA A 422 -5.37 -4.89 1.13
N SER A 423 -4.94 -5.46 0.01
CA SER A 423 -4.16 -4.77 -1.01
C SER A 423 -5.06 -3.97 -1.97
N ALA A 424 -6.26 -4.48 -2.26
CA ALA A 424 -7.30 -3.77 -3.01
C ALA A 424 -8.70 -4.30 -2.67
N VAL A 425 -9.72 -3.49 -2.97
CA VAL A 425 -11.12 -3.72 -2.60
C VAL A 425 -12.03 -3.52 -3.82
N CYS A 426 -12.94 -4.45 -4.06
CA CYS A 426 -14.03 -4.35 -5.02
C CYS A 426 -15.36 -4.19 -4.26
N PRO A 427 -15.88 -2.96 -4.10
CA PRO A 427 -17.18 -2.69 -3.48
C PRO A 427 -18.34 -2.99 -4.45
N TYR A 428 -18.49 -4.26 -4.83
CA TYR A 428 -19.36 -4.68 -5.94
C TYR A 428 -20.82 -4.26 -5.74
N LEU A 429 -21.33 -4.28 -4.51
CA LEU A 429 -22.73 -3.92 -4.25
C LEU A 429 -22.96 -2.41 -4.35
N ALA A 430 -21.93 -1.60 -4.04
CA ALA A 430 -21.98 -0.16 -4.23
C ALA A 430 -22.07 0.19 -5.72
N PHE A 431 -21.25 -0.44 -6.57
CA PHE A 431 -21.30 -0.27 -8.03
C PHE A 431 -22.64 -0.71 -8.61
N ALA A 432 -23.11 -1.92 -8.30
CA ALA A 432 -24.43 -2.38 -8.74
C ALA A 432 -25.57 -1.46 -8.27
N SER A 433 -25.43 -0.83 -7.10
CA SER A 433 -26.40 0.17 -6.62
C SER A 433 -26.35 1.47 -7.42
N VAL A 434 -25.16 1.91 -7.84
CA VAL A 434 -24.99 3.08 -8.72
C VAL A 434 -25.58 2.80 -10.09
N ASP A 435 -25.31 1.65 -10.68
CA ASP A 435 -25.86 1.26 -11.99
C ASP A 435 -27.40 1.28 -11.99
N ALA A 436 -28.02 0.74 -10.93
CA ALA A 436 -29.47 0.80 -10.77
C ALA A 436 -29.99 2.25 -10.63
N MET A 437 -29.31 3.10 -9.84
CA MET A 437 -29.67 4.51 -9.71
C MET A 437 -29.54 5.28 -11.02
N VAL A 438 -28.53 4.98 -11.84
CA VAL A 438 -28.32 5.55 -13.18
C VAL A 438 -29.43 5.12 -14.13
N ALA A 439 -29.72 3.82 -14.19
CA ALA A 439 -30.76 3.26 -15.06
C ALA A 439 -32.15 3.86 -14.77
N GLU A 440 -32.46 4.11 -13.50
CA GLU A 440 -33.73 4.71 -13.07
C GLU A 440 -33.75 6.25 -13.06
N GLY A 441 -32.61 6.90 -13.31
CA GLY A 441 -32.50 8.37 -13.26
C GLY A 441 -32.69 8.95 -11.85
N MET A 442 -32.27 8.23 -10.81
CA MET A 442 -32.48 8.61 -9.41
C MET A 442 -31.44 9.61 -8.90
N TYR A 443 -31.87 10.46 -7.95
CA TYR A 443 -31.01 11.39 -7.20
C TYR A 443 -30.14 12.34 -8.05
N GLY A 444 -30.54 12.59 -9.30
CA GLY A 444 -29.82 13.45 -10.23
C GLY A 444 -28.69 12.75 -10.98
N LEU A 445 -28.65 11.42 -10.97
CA LEU A 445 -27.84 10.62 -11.89
C LEU A 445 -28.60 10.52 -13.22
N SER A 446 -27.95 10.87 -14.33
CA SER A 446 -28.54 10.77 -15.66
C SER A 446 -28.36 9.34 -16.20
N PRO A 447 -29.33 8.76 -16.92
CA PRO A 447 -29.10 7.52 -17.68
C PRO A 447 -28.00 7.64 -18.75
N ASP A 448 -27.63 8.88 -19.12
CA ASP A 448 -26.53 9.17 -20.05
C ASP A 448 -25.16 9.24 -19.35
N LEU A 449 -25.07 8.97 -18.04
CA LEU A 449 -23.80 8.94 -17.31
C LEU A 449 -22.93 7.82 -17.87
N THR A 450 -21.69 8.15 -18.23
CA THR A 450 -20.69 7.20 -18.69
C THR A 450 -20.00 6.49 -17.52
N ALA A 451 -19.31 5.39 -17.80
CA ALA A 451 -18.48 4.69 -16.81
C ALA A 451 -17.20 5.45 -16.45
N GLU A 452 -16.73 6.33 -17.34
CA GLU A 452 -15.78 7.42 -17.05
C GLU A 452 -16.51 8.56 -16.33
#